data_AF-A0A7T8HGP3-F1
#
_entry.id   AF-A0A7T8HGP3-F1
#
_cell.length_a   1.000
_cell.length_b   1.000
_cell.length_c   1.000
_cell.angle_alpha   90.00
_cell.angle_beta   90.00
_cell.angle_gamma   90.00
#
_symmetry.space_group_name_H-M   'P 1'
#
loop_
_entity.id
_entity.type
_entity.pdbx_description
1 polymer ?
#
loop_
_entity_poly.entity_id
_entity_poly.type
_entity_poly.pdbx_seq_one_letter_code
_entity_poly.pdbx_strand_id
1 'polypeptide(L)' 'TGHDDQKDPNISQHYFPADPDLRQAWKLAIHREHFEPSKNSVICSLHFCP' A
#
# COMPACT_ATOMS: atom_id res chain seq x y z
N THR A 1 0.15 3.56 27.53
CA THR A 1 0.95 4.75 27.14
C THR A 1 1.05 4.75 25.64
N GLY A 2 0.65 5.87 25.01
CA GLY A 2 0.20 5.95 23.61
C GLY A 2 1.18 5.40 22.59
N HIS A 3 0.65 4.64 21.64
CA HIS A 3 1.32 4.40 20.37
C HIS A 3 0.92 5.57 19.48
N ASP A 4 1.71 6.64 19.51
CA ASP A 4 1.61 7.74 18.56
C ASP A 4 1.96 7.16 17.18
N ASP A 5 0.91 6.78 16.44
CA ASP A 5 0.88 6.52 15.01
C ASP A 5 1.37 7.81 14.31
N GLN A 6 2.70 7.97 14.24
CA GLN A 6 3.32 9.08 13.54
C GLN A 6 3.07 8.86 12.05
N LYS A 7 1.90 9.31 11.57
CA LYS A 7 1.70 9.57 10.15
C LYS A 7 2.62 10.71 9.79
N ASP A 8 3.80 10.37 9.29
CA ASP A 8 4.66 11.31 8.57
C ASP A 8 3.79 12.03 7.52
N PRO A 9 3.54 13.34 7.65
CA PRO A 9 2.63 14.07 6.75
C PRO A 9 3.15 14.10 5.31
N ASN A 10 4.42 13.74 5.12
CA ASN A 10 5.07 13.67 3.82
C ASN A 10 4.84 12.34 3.10
N ILE A 11 4.24 11.34 3.76
CA ILE A 11 3.98 10.02 3.17
C ILE A 11 2.57 9.99 2.59
N SER A 12 2.49 10.11 1.27
CA SER A 12 1.25 9.92 0.53
C SER A 12 0.80 8.45 0.56
N GLN A 13 -0.50 8.21 0.61
CA GLN A 13 -1.10 6.87 0.56
C GLN A 13 -1.69 6.65 -0.84
N HIS A 14 -1.30 5.55 -1.48
CA HIS A 14 -1.75 5.17 -2.82
C HIS A 14 -2.67 3.96 -2.74
N TYR A 15 -3.90 4.10 -3.23
CA TYR A 15 -4.86 3.01 -3.30
C TYR A 15 -4.50 2.03 -4.43
N PHE A 16 -4.96 0.78 -4.29
CA PHE A 16 -4.82 -0.18 -5.36
C PHE A 16 -5.60 0.29 -6.61
N PRO A 17 -4.98 0.20 -7.80
CA PRO A 17 -5.59 0.66 -9.03
C PRO A 17 -6.81 -0.17 -9.43
N ALA A 18 -7.74 0.44 -10.18
CA ALA A 18 -8.89 -0.24 -10.77
C ALA A 18 -8.47 -1.30 -11.80
N ASP A 19 -7.37 -1.04 -12.51
CA ASP A 19 -6.76 -1.92 -13.49
C ASP A 19 -6.32 -3.26 -12.86
N PRO A 20 -6.78 -4.41 -13.38
CA PRO A 20 -6.52 -5.72 -12.78
C PRO A 20 -5.06 -6.15 -12.91
N ASP A 21 -4.42 -5.88 -14.05
CA ASP A 21 -3.03 -6.26 -14.32
C ASP A 21 -2.06 -5.51 -13.41
N LEU A 22 -2.22 -4.18 -13.29
CA LEU A 22 -1.41 -3.35 -12.40
C LEU A 22 -1.67 -3.69 -10.93
N ARG A 23 -2.92 -3.99 -10.56
CA ARG A 23 -3.25 -4.45 -9.21
C ARG A 23 -2.55 -5.76 -8.89
N GLN A 24 -2.54 -6.71 -9.82
CA GLN A 24 -1.85 -7.98 -9.65
C GLN A 24 -0.33 -7.77 -9.52
N ALA A 25 0.27 -6.88 -10.32
CA ALA A 25 1.68 -6.52 -10.20
C ALA A 25 2.01 -5.96 -8.81
N TRP A 26 1.16 -5.08 -8.26
CA TRP A 26 1.33 -4.55 -6.90
C TRP A 26 1.21 -5.64 -5.83
N LYS A 27 0.22 -6.54 -5.95
CA LYS A 27 0.06 -7.69 -5.04
C LYS A 27 1.32 -8.55 -4.99
N LEU A 28 1.92 -8.82 -6.15
CA LEU A 28 3.16 -9.60 -6.27
C LEU A 28 4.35 -8.87 -5.66
N ALA A 29 4.50 -7.56 -5.93
CA ALA A 29 5.62 -6.76 -5.43
C ALA A 29 5.67 -6.69 -3.90
N ILE A 30 4.51 -6.66 -3.23
CA ILE A 30 4.40 -6.61 -1.77
C ILE A 30 4.89 -7.90 -1.10
N HIS A 31 4.98 -9.02 -1.83
CA HIS A 31 5.41 -10.33 -1.32
C HIS A 31 4.70 -10.76 -0.02
N ARG A 32 3.41 -10.44 0.11
CA ARG A 32 2.60 -10.84 1.26
C ARG A 32 1.69 -12.00 0.88
N GLU A 33 1.97 -13.16 1.45
CA GLU A 33 1.19 -14.37 1.21
C GLU A 33 -0.28 -14.18 1.59
N HIS A 34 -1.18 -14.69 0.75
CA HIS A 34 -2.64 -14.61 0.92
C HIS A 34 -3.20 -13.18 1.09
N PHE A 35 -2.48 -12.16 0.62
CA PHE A 35 -2.96 -10.78 0.68
C PHE A 35 -3.94 -10.47 -0.46
N GLU A 36 -5.15 -10.06 -0.07
CA GLU A 36 -6.21 -9.59 -0.97
C GLU A 36 -6.51 -8.11 -0.67
N PRO A 37 -6.20 -7.18 -1.59
CA PRO A 37 -6.46 -5.76 -1.35
C PRO A 37 -7.97 -5.48 -1.34
N SER A 38 -8.42 -4.84 -0.27
CA SER A 38 -9.77 -4.29 -0.12
C SER A 38 -9.86 -2.88 -0.72
N LYS A 39 -11.07 -2.31 -0.76
CA LYS A 39 -11.30 -0.91 -1.21
C LYS A 39 -10.51 0.13 -0.39
N ASN A 40 -10.15 -0.21 0.85
CA ASN A 40 -9.43 0.66 1.76
C ASN A 40 -7.95 0.29 1.90
N SER A 41 -7.49 -0.71 1.14
CA SER A 41 -6.08 -1.08 1.13
C SER A 41 -5.27 -0.03 0.39
N VAL A 42 -4.19 0.41 1.03
CA VAL A 42 -3.29 1.46 0.53
C VAL A 42 -1.84 1.06 0.74
N ILE A 43 -0.97 1.62 -0.09
CA ILE A 43 0.48 1.49 -0.01
C ILE A 43 1.07 2.88 0.21
N CYS A 44 1.99 3.00 1.16
CA CYS A 44 2.71 4.24 1.40
C CYS A 44 3.65 4.58 0.24
N SER A 45 3.80 5.87 -0.07
CA SER A 45 4.72 6.40 -1.10
C SER A 45 6.16 5.90 -0.98
N LEU A 46 6.61 5.53 0.24
CA LEU A 46 7.92 4.92 0.51
C LEU A 46 8.16 3.63 -0.29
N HIS A 47 7.12 2.86 -0.61
CA HIS A 47 7.24 1.62 -1.38
C HIS A 47 7.37 1.85 -2.90
N PHE A 48 7.24 3.09 -3.36
CA PHE A 48 7.40 3.48 -4.77
C PHE A 48 8.75 4.16 -5.04
N CYS A 49 9.55 4.40 -4.01
CA CYS A 49 10.94 4.80 -4.16
C CYS A 49 11.75 3.57 -4.63
N PRO A 50 12.67 3.72 -5.60
CA PRO A 50 13.55 2.64 -6.06
C PRO A 50 14.42 2.06 -4.94
#